data_AF-A0A2N6BZ96-F1
#
_entry.id   AF-A0A2N6BZ96-F1
#
_cell.length_a   1.000
_cell.length_b   1.000
_cell.length_c   1.000
_cell.angle_alpha   90.00
_cell.angle_beta   90.00
_cell.angle_gamma   90.00
#
_symmetry.space_group_name_H-M   'P 1'
#
loop_
_entity.id
_entity.type
_entity.pdbx_description
1 polymer ?
#
loop_
_entity_poly.entity_id
_entity_poly.type
_entity_poly.pdbx_seq_one_letter_code
_entity_poly.pdbx_strand_id
1 'polypeptide(L)'
;MHNTIMEEQRRSAVIRDFQRQVFCLFGLPVDNLDLAATKALLRDKAGEQGEAVLSTINVNWVVQSRRDPAFRAAILNSEMVTLDGRPLVWLARLLGYPMKEVVAGSTLIQELNDDTVAEAPLGIFFFGGDDQAGRLAVEQVNRSGGGLRALGALNPGFGSIDEMSSPAIIKRINEARPDILLVALGAQKGVAWIEHNRHVLQAKVISHLGATVNFLAGTVRRAPRIFRNMGLEWAWRIFQEPKLFKRYGGDGLLLLRMLLSRLPLWLRYRSWQKQYGGQQQTGNSTWQDDAQGLTLLLGPVLRAEHDQSLRDLLCRAALAQQDLSLDFQATRFMDGAFLGLLLLLQKHQQRNGKKLTFCHTRGRVAQIFHLFGMPRT
;
A
#
# COMPACT_ATOMS: atom_id res chain seq x y z
N MET A 1 -18.72 9.40 25.42
CA MET A 1 -19.15 8.48 24.34
C MET A 1 -18.34 8.66 23.06
N HIS A 2 -18.21 9.85 22.47
CA HIS A 2 -17.45 10.04 21.21
C HIS A 2 -15.97 9.63 21.28
N ASN A 3 -15.24 10.01 22.35
CA ASN A 3 -13.83 9.62 22.52
C ASN A 3 -13.63 8.09 22.65
N THR A 4 -14.55 7.40 23.34
CA THR A 4 -14.49 5.95 23.53
C THR A 4 -14.66 5.20 22.20
N ILE A 5 -15.59 5.66 21.35
CA ILE A 5 -15.83 5.07 20.02
C ILE A 5 -14.62 5.27 19.11
N MET A 6 -14.03 6.47 19.10
CA MET A 6 -12.82 6.76 18.32
C MET A 6 -11.62 5.92 18.76
N GLU A 7 -11.47 5.70 20.06
CA GLU A 7 -10.40 4.88 20.62
C GLU A 7 -10.59 3.39 20.29
N GLU A 8 -11.82 2.88 20.36
CA GLU A 8 -12.16 1.51 19.98
C GLU A 8 -11.98 1.23 18.49
N GLN A 9 -12.35 2.18 17.63
CA GLN A 9 -12.10 2.13 16.19
C GLN A 9 -10.59 2.11 15.90
N ARG A 10 -9.81 2.94 16.59
CA ARG A 10 -8.35 2.97 16.46
C ARG A 10 -7.72 1.66 16.90
N ARG A 11 -8.15 1.09 18.03
CA ARG A 11 -7.68 -0.23 18.50
C ARG A 11 -8.01 -1.32 17.48
N SER A 12 -9.23 -1.33 16.95
CA SER A 12 -9.65 -2.28 15.92
C SER A 12 -8.82 -2.17 14.64
N ALA A 13 -8.50 -0.95 14.21
CA ALA A 13 -7.64 -0.70 13.05
C ALA A 13 -6.21 -1.22 13.26
N VAL A 14 -5.64 -1.01 14.45
CA VAL A 14 -4.31 -1.54 14.81
C VAL A 14 -4.33 -3.07 14.76
N ILE A 15 -5.31 -3.72 15.40
CA ILE A 15 -5.42 -5.18 15.42
C ILE A 15 -5.49 -5.74 14.00
N ARG A 16 -6.32 -5.15 13.15
CA ARG A 16 -6.45 -5.55 11.75
C ARG A 16 -5.13 -5.43 10.99
N ASP A 17 -4.38 -4.36 11.21
CA ASP A 17 -3.10 -4.14 10.54
C ASP A 17 -2.08 -5.26 10.82
N PHE A 18 -1.99 -5.73 12.08
CA PHE A 18 -1.05 -6.81 12.45
C PHE A 18 -1.52 -8.23 12.07
N GLN A 19 -2.77 -8.37 11.64
CA GLN A 19 -3.31 -9.61 11.05
C GLN A 19 -3.09 -9.70 9.53
N ARG A 20 -2.72 -8.60 8.86
CA ARG A 20 -2.46 -8.59 7.42
C ARG A 20 -1.27 -9.47 7.05
N GLN A 21 -1.36 -10.12 5.89
CA GLN A 21 -0.22 -10.80 5.25
C GLN A 21 0.64 -9.77 4.51
N VAL A 22 1.31 -8.91 5.26
CA VAL A 22 2.14 -7.82 4.74
C VAL A 22 3.61 -8.23 4.68
N PHE A 23 4.31 -7.78 3.63
CA PHE A 23 5.75 -7.97 3.45
C PHE A 23 6.44 -6.64 3.16
N CYS A 24 7.74 -6.55 3.41
CA CYS A 24 8.53 -5.36 3.04
C CYS A 24 9.15 -5.52 1.64
N LEU A 25 8.90 -4.57 0.75
CA LEU A 25 9.54 -4.49 -0.58
C LEU A 25 10.15 -3.11 -0.77
N PHE A 26 11.49 -3.02 -0.74
CA PHE A 26 12.23 -1.74 -0.79
C PHE A 26 11.75 -0.68 0.22
N GLY A 27 11.33 -1.13 1.40
CA GLY A 27 10.92 -0.30 2.51
C GLY A 27 9.49 0.19 2.38
N LEU A 28 8.72 -0.40 1.45
CA LEU A 28 7.29 -0.19 1.33
C LEU A 28 6.56 -1.47 1.78
N PRO A 29 5.44 -1.34 2.50
CA PRO A 29 4.60 -2.48 2.82
C PRO A 29 3.90 -2.94 1.55
N VAL A 30 3.77 -4.25 1.36
CA VAL A 30 3.02 -4.86 0.26
C VAL A 30 2.19 -6.01 0.81
N ASP A 31 0.89 -5.98 0.58
CA ASP A 31 -0.03 -7.01 1.02
C ASP A 31 -0.05 -8.17 0.02
N ASN A 32 -0.01 -9.39 0.55
CA ASN A 32 -0.26 -10.60 -0.22
C ASN A 32 -1.75 -10.78 -0.47
N LEU A 33 -2.28 -9.95 -1.36
CA LEU A 33 -3.66 -10.00 -1.82
C LEU A 33 -3.70 -10.40 -3.30
N ASP A 34 -4.67 -11.24 -3.62
CA ASP A 34 -5.13 -11.46 -4.98
C ASP A 34 -6.33 -10.54 -5.27
N LEU A 35 -6.74 -10.49 -6.53
CA LEU A 35 -7.81 -9.63 -7.03
C LEU A 35 -9.12 -9.94 -6.32
N ALA A 36 -9.45 -11.22 -6.13
CA ALA A 36 -10.67 -11.66 -5.46
C ALA A 36 -10.69 -11.21 -3.99
N ALA A 37 -9.62 -11.45 -3.24
CA ALA A 37 -9.49 -10.98 -1.86
C ALA A 37 -9.55 -9.45 -1.78
N THR A 38 -8.93 -8.74 -2.74
CA THR A 38 -8.97 -7.28 -2.77
C THR A 38 -10.40 -6.76 -3.01
N LYS A 39 -11.16 -7.37 -3.93
CA LYS A 39 -12.57 -7.02 -4.16
C LYS A 39 -13.42 -7.22 -2.91
N ALA A 40 -13.26 -8.37 -2.24
CA ALA A 40 -13.97 -8.66 -1.00
C ALA A 40 -13.66 -7.62 0.09
N LEU A 41 -12.39 -7.28 0.28
CA LEU A 41 -11.97 -6.26 1.25
C LEU A 41 -12.56 -4.87 0.93
N LEU A 42 -12.66 -4.48 -0.34
CA LEU A 42 -13.29 -3.20 -0.71
C LEU A 42 -14.79 -3.19 -0.39
N ARG A 43 -15.48 -4.31 -0.63
CA ARG A 43 -16.91 -4.47 -0.32
C ARG A 43 -17.16 -4.48 1.20
N ASP A 44 -16.37 -5.25 1.96
CA ASP A 44 -16.44 -5.26 3.42
C ASP A 44 -16.21 -3.86 3.98
N LYS A 45 -15.19 -3.15 3.47
CA LYS A 45 -14.87 -1.79 3.92
C LYS A 45 -15.98 -0.78 3.61
N ALA A 46 -16.73 -0.97 2.53
CA ALA A 46 -17.88 -0.10 2.20
C ALA A 46 -18.96 -0.12 3.30
N GLY A 47 -19.13 -1.27 3.98
CA GLY A 47 -20.06 -1.42 5.10
C GLY A 47 -19.55 -0.88 6.45
N GLU A 48 -18.27 -0.50 6.54
CA GLU A 48 -17.64 -0.12 7.80
C GLU A 48 -17.57 1.40 8.01
N GLN A 49 -17.22 1.80 9.23
CA GLN A 49 -16.86 3.18 9.55
C GLN A 49 -15.37 3.45 9.25
N GLY A 50 -15.04 4.73 9.04
CA GLY A 50 -13.70 5.19 8.73
C GLY A 50 -13.26 4.93 7.28
N GLU A 51 -12.19 5.58 6.87
CA GLU A 51 -11.62 5.49 5.53
C GLU A 51 -10.52 4.41 5.45
N ALA A 52 -10.28 3.89 4.24
CA ALA A 52 -9.10 3.11 3.91
C ALA A 52 -8.49 3.63 2.61
N VAL A 53 -7.19 3.90 2.63
CA VAL A 53 -6.44 4.25 1.43
C VAL A 53 -5.89 2.98 0.79
N LEU A 54 -6.23 2.77 -0.48
CA LEU A 54 -5.65 1.73 -1.34
C LEU A 54 -4.55 2.35 -2.22
N SER A 55 -3.33 1.85 -2.08
CA SER A 55 -2.18 2.20 -2.92
C SER A 55 -1.79 1.04 -3.81
N THR A 56 -1.78 1.24 -5.13
CA THR A 56 -1.37 0.22 -6.10
C THR A 56 0.04 0.54 -6.60
N ILE A 57 1.07 0.06 -5.91
CA ILE A 57 2.45 0.48 -6.16
C ILE A 57 2.99 -0.17 -7.43
N ASN A 58 3.62 0.64 -8.28
CA ASN A 58 4.34 0.19 -9.47
C ASN A 58 5.83 0.58 -9.37
N VAL A 59 6.63 0.22 -10.38
CA VAL A 59 8.08 0.51 -10.39
C VAL A 59 8.37 2.00 -10.22
N ASN A 60 7.56 2.85 -10.85
CA ASN A 60 7.70 4.29 -10.75
C ASN A 60 7.46 4.78 -9.32
N TRP A 61 6.47 4.24 -8.60
CA TRP A 61 6.24 4.57 -7.18
C TRP A 61 7.41 4.14 -6.29
N VAL A 62 7.98 2.95 -6.53
CA VAL A 62 9.17 2.48 -5.81
C VAL A 62 10.33 3.46 -5.99
N VAL A 63 10.60 3.89 -7.22
CA VAL A 63 11.66 4.86 -7.52
C VAL A 63 11.39 6.23 -6.88
N GLN A 64 10.15 6.72 -6.96
CA GLN A 64 9.76 8.00 -6.40
C GLN A 64 9.84 8.03 -4.88
N SER A 65 9.38 6.98 -4.21
CA SER A 65 9.42 6.86 -2.74
C SER A 65 10.84 6.94 -2.14
N ARG A 66 11.88 6.77 -2.97
CA ARG A 66 13.28 6.94 -2.54
C ARG A 66 13.79 8.37 -2.63
N ARG A 67 13.12 9.21 -3.40
CA ARG A 67 13.50 10.61 -3.66
C ARG A 67 12.62 11.57 -2.87
N ASP A 68 11.39 11.17 -2.60
CA ASP A 68 10.38 11.97 -1.93
C ASP A 68 9.93 11.28 -0.63
N PRO A 69 10.40 11.77 0.54
CA PRO A 69 9.99 11.25 1.85
C PRO A 69 8.49 11.40 2.14
N ALA A 70 7.84 12.46 1.65
CA ALA A 70 6.40 12.68 1.87
C ALA A 70 5.57 11.67 1.07
N PHE A 71 5.96 11.42 -0.19
CA PHE A 71 5.34 10.38 -1.01
C PHE A 71 5.51 8.99 -0.39
N ARG A 72 6.70 8.69 0.16
CA ARG A 72 6.94 7.44 0.89
C ARG A 72 6.06 7.32 2.14
N ALA A 73 5.97 8.37 2.94
CA ALA A 73 5.14 8.40 4.14
C ALA A 73 3.66 8.15 3.81
N ALA A 74 3.15 8.75 2.73
CA ALA A 74 1.77 8.51 2.29
C ALA A 74 1.51 7.05 1.88
N ILE A 75 2.46 6.38 1.22
CA ILE A 75 2.33 4.93 0.93
C ILE A 75 2.35 4.11 2.23
N LEU A 76 3.26 4.43 3.16
CA LEU A 76 3.31 3.77 4.48
C LEU A 76 2.01 3.96 5.27
N ASN A 77 1.34 5.09 5.10
CA ASN A 77 0.07 5.41 5.74
C ASN A 77 -1.15 4.75 5.07
N SER A 78 -0.97 3.96 4.02
CA SER A 78 -2.07 3.23 3.37
C SER A 78 -2.58 2.07 4.24
N GLU A 79 -3.87 1.80 4.13
CA GLU A 79 -4.53 0.65 4.78
C GLU A 79 -4.40 -0.62 3.92
N MET A 80 -4.22 -0.47 2.61
CA MET A 80 -3.96 -1.56 1.68
C MET A 80 -2.92 -1.14 0.64
N VAL A 81 -1.94 -2.00 0.37
CA VAL A 81 -0.91 -1.77 -0.63
C VAL A 81 -0.76 -2.99 -1.53
N THR A 82 -1.19 -2.86 -2.78
CA THR A 82 -1.07 -3.94 -3.78
C THR A 82 0.02 -3.65 -4.80
N LEU A 83 0.40 -4.69 -5.55
CA LEU A 83 1.41 -4.58 -6.63
C LEU A 83 0.74 -4.36 -7.98
N ASP A 84 1.02 -3.21 -8.60
CA ASP A 84 0.66 -2.86 -9.97
C ASP A 84 1.86 -3.06 -10.90
N GLY A 85 2.02 -4.29 -11.38
CA GLY A 85 2.97 -4.64 -12.43
C GLY A 85 3.79 -5.90 -12.15
N ARG A 86 4.05 -6.68 -13.21
CA ARG A 86 4.81 -7.93 -13.12
C ARG A 86 6.23 -7.79 -12.56
N PRO A 87 7.03 -6.75 -12.88
CA PRO A 87 8.38 -6.65 -12.35
C PRO A 87 8.45 -6.69 -10.82
N LEU A 88 7.48 -6.07 -10.14
CA LEU A 88 7.42 -6.10 -8.67
C LEU A 88 6.95 -7.45 -8.13
N VAL A 89 5.98 -8.09 -8.79
CA VAL A 89 5.54 -9.45 -8.41
C VAL A 89 6.67 -10.47 -8.57
N TRP A 90 7.42 -10.41 -9.67
CA TRP A 90 8.59 -11.26 -9.88
C TRP A 90 9.66 -11.04 -8.82
N LEU A 91 9.92 -9.78 -8.46
CA LEU A 91 10.86 -9.45 -7.40
C LEU A 91 10.40 -9.96 -6.03
N ALA A 92 9.13 -9.79 -5.69
CA ALA A 92 8.57 -10.32 -4.45
C ALA A 92 8.72 -11.85 -4.38
N ARG A 93 8.44 -12.56 -5.46
CA ARG A 93 8.67 -14.02 -5.55
C ARG A 93 10.15 -14.39 -5.44
N LEU A 94 11.06 -13.59 -6.00
CA LEU A 94 12.51 -13.79 -5.88
C LEU A 94 13.01 -13.64 -4.43
N LEU A 95 12.30 -12.86 -3.60
CA LEU A 95 12.53 -12.73 -2.16
C LEU A 95 11.87 -13.83 -1.34
N GLY A 96 11.10 -14.72 -1.99
CA GLY A 96 10.38 -15.84 -1.37
C GLY A 96 8.96 -15.50 -0.94
N TYR A 97 8.40 -14.36 -1.34
CA TYR A 97 7.06 -13.96 -0.92
C TYR A 97 5.98 -14.73 -1.70
N PRO A 98 4.87 -15.13 -1.05
CA PRO A 98 3.79 -15.89 -1.67
C PRO A 98 2.88 -15.06 -2.60
N MET A 99 3.43 -14.05 -3.30
CA MET A 99 2.69 -13.15 -4.18
C MET A 99 2.13 -13.88 -5.40
N LYS A 100 0.81 -14.05 -5.42
CA LYS A 100 0.11 -14.83 -6.46
C LYS A 100 -0.03 -14.10 -7.78
N GLU A 101 -0.40 -12.81 -7.77
CA GLU A 101 -0.70 -12.09 -9.01
C GLU A 101 -0.48 -10.58 -8.93
N VAL A 102 -0.70 -9.92 -10.07
CA VAL A 102 -0.71 -8.46 -10.18
C VAL A 102 -2.12 -7.97 -9.89
N VAL A 103 -2.26 -7.09 -8.89
CA VAL A 103 -3.52 -6.43 -8.58
C VAL A 103 -3.41 -4.96 -8.99
N ALA A 104 -3.49 -4.74 -10.30
CA ALA A 104 -3.52 -3.40 -10.88
C ALA A 104 -4.86 -2.74 -10.57
N GLY A 105 -4.85 -1.49 -10.12
CA GLY A 105 -6.08 -0.82 -9.71
C GLY A 105 -7.07 -0.60 -10.87
N SER A 106 -6.58 -0.47 -12.10
CA SER A 106 -7.45 -0.45 -13.29
C SER A 106 -8.16 -1.79 -13.53
N THR A 107 -7.49 -2.92 -13.26
CA THR A 107 -8.12 -4.25 -13.28
C THR A 107 -9.15 -4.35 -12.18
N LEU A 108 -8.79 -3.95 -10.96
CA LEU A 108 -9.67 -4.03 -9.79
C LEU A 108 -10.99 -3.30 -10.01
N ILE A 109 -10.93 -2.05 -10.48
CA ILE A 109 -12.15 -1.26 -10.72
C ILE A 109 -12.97 -1.84 -11.88
N GLN A 110 -12.34 -2.31 -12.95
CA GLN A 110 -13.06 -2.95 -14.04
C GLN A 110 -13.75 -4.24 -13.58
N GLU A 111 -13.07 -5.08 -12.82
CA GLU A 111 -13.60 -6.37 -12.34
C GLU A 111 -14.62 -6.21 -11.20
N LEU A 112 -14.68 -5.05 -10.56
CA LEU A 112 -15.79 -4.63 -9.70
C LEU A 112 -16.97 -4.12 -10.53
N ASN A 113 -16.72 -3.37 -11.60
CA ASN A 113 -17.77 -2.90 -12.50
C ASN A 113 -18.48 -4.05 -13.21
N ASP A 114 -17.71 -5.04 -13.67
CA ASP A 114 -18.22 -6.20 -14.39
C ASP A 114 -18.82 -7.26 -13.43
N ASP A 115 -18.73 -7.05 -12.12
CA ASP A 115 -19.20 -7.98 -11.09
C ASP A 115 -20.74 -7.96 -11.01
N THR A 116 -21.40 -9.01 -11.49
CA THR A 116 -22.87 -9.13 -11.49
C THR A 116 -23.43 -9.95 -10.32
N VAL A 117 -22.61 -10.26 -9.32
CA VAL A 117 -23.03 -10.99 -8.11
C VAL A 117 -24.17 -10.24 -7.40
N ALA A 118 -25.06 -10.99 -6.73
CA ALA A 118 -26.31 -10.55 -6.10
C ALA A 118 -26.19 -9.53 -4.94
N GLU A 119 -25.04 -8.87 -4.79
CA GLU A 119 -24.82 -7.81 -3.82
C GLU A 119 -25.19 -6.44 -4.39
N ALA A 120 -25.41 -5.46 -3.50
CA ALA A 120 -25.62 -4.08 -3.91
C ALA A 120 -24.39 -3.52 -4.65
N PRO A 121 -24.58 -2.71 -5.70
CA PRO A 121 -23.46 -2.06 -6.40
C PRO A 121 -22.81 -1.02 -5.50
N LEU A 122 -21.47 -0.96 -5.53
CA LEU A 122 -20.71 0.05 -4.79
C LEU A 122 -20.82 1.41 -5.48
N GLY A 123 -21.10 2.45 -4.71
CA GLY A 123 -21.09 3.83 -5.15
C GLY A 123 -19.68 4.33 -5.42
N ILE A 124 -19.36 4.67 -6.66
CA ILE A 124 -18.06 5.23 -7.06
C ILE A 124 -18.18 6.71 -7.45
N PHE A 125 -17.26 7.54 -6.96
CA PHE A 125 -17.14 8.95 -7.36
C PHE A 125 -15.77 9.23 -7.95
N PHE A 126 -15.72 9.94 -9.08
CA PHE A 126 -14.48 10.26 -9.78
C PHE A 126 -14.04 11.69 -9.45
N PHE A 127 -12.79 11.85 -9.02
CA PHE A 127 -12.21 13.16 -8.73
C PHE A 127 -10.92 13.37 -9.54
N GLY A 128 -10.90 14.42 -10.36
CA GLY A 128 -9.82 14.67 -11.33
C GLY A 128 -10.05 14.00 -12.68
N GLY A 129 -9.03 14.06 -13.54
CA GLY A 129 -9.17 13.74 -14.96
C GLY A 129 -9.79 14.89 -15.75
N ASP A 130 -9.97 14.67 -17.05
CA ASP A 130 -10.65 15.61 -17.94
C ASP A 130 -12.19 15.51 -17.79
N ASP A 131 -12.89 16.63 -17.95
CA ASP A 131 -14.36 16.69 -17.77
C ASP A 131 -15.12 15.76 -18.72
N GLN A 132 -14.67 15.65 -19.98
CA GLN A 132 -15.27 14.73 -20.94
C GLN A 132 -15.04 13.28 -20.51
N ALA A 133 -13.83 12.94 -20.05
CA ALA A 133 -13.54 11.60 -19.56
C ALA A 133 -14.36 11.25 -18.31
N GLY A 134 -14.48 12.18 -17.34
CA GLY A 134 -15.30 11.99 -16.15
C GLY A 134 -16.78 11.75 -16.47
N ARG A 135 -17.37 12.57 -17.37
CA ARG A 135 -18.76 12.40 -17.81
C ARG A 135 -18.97 11.04 -18.50
N LEU A 136 -18.09 10.67 -19.43
CA LEU A 136 -18.19 9.39 -20.14
C LEU A 136 -18.02 8.19 -19.20
N ALA A 137 -17.14 8.28 -18.20
CA ALA A 137 -16.99 7.22 -17.20
C ALA A 137 -18.27 7.04 -16.38
N VAL A 138 -18.93 8.13 -15.96
CA VAL A 138 -20.23 8.06 -15.27
C VAL A 138 -21.29 7.39 -16.15
N GLU A 139 -21.39 7.79 -17.41
CA GLU A 139 -22.35 7.21 -18.37
C GLU A 139 -22.10 5.72 -18.60
N GLN A 140 -20.84 5.30 -18.80
CA GLN A 140 -20.50 3.91 -19.10
C GLN A 140 -20.71 2.98 -17.90
N VAL A 141 -20.27 3.38 -16.70
CA VAL A 141 -20.47 2.61 -15.47
C VAL A 141 -21.96 2.40 -15.22
N ASN A 142 -22.75 3.47 -15.26
CA ASN A 142 -24.20 3.36 -15.02
C ASN A 142 -24.94 2.61 -16.14
N ARG A 143 -24.46 2.66 -17.39
CA ARG A 143 -25.03 1.87 -18.50
C ARG A 143 -24.71 0.38 -18.38
N SER A 144 -23.55 0.01 -17.85
CA SER A 144 -23.18 -1.41 -17.71
C SER A 144 -24.04 -2.16 -16.70
N GLY A 145 -24.61 -1.47 -15.70
CA GLY A 145 -25.51 -2.07 -14.73
C GLY A 145 -24.90 -3.20 -13.89
N GLY A 146 -23.57 -3.22 -13.74
CA GLY A 146 -22.87 -4.23 -12.95
C GLY A 146 -22.61 -3.78 -11.50
N GLY A 147 -21.48 -4.18 -10.93
CA GLY A 147 -21.20 -4.07 -9.50
C GLY A 147 -20.82 -2.68 -9.00
N LEU A 148 -20.78 -1.67 -9.88
CA LEU A 148 -20.53 -0.27 -9.54
C LEU A 148 -21.68 0.63 -9.99
N ARG A 149 -21.92 1.69 -9.22
CA ARG A 149 -22.83 2.80 -9.55
C ARG A 149 -22.07 4.11 -9.46
N ALA A 150 -21.95 4.83 -10.57
CA ALA A 150 -21.28 6.12 -10.58
C ALA A 150 -22.17 7.21 -9.97
N LEU A 151 -21.69 7.82 -8.90
CA LEU A 151 -22.36 8.86 -8.11
C LEU A 151 -22.03 10.28 -8.59
N GLY A 152 -20.99 10.43 -9.40
CA GLY A 152 -20.61 11.69 -9.99
C GLY A 152 -19.15 11.72 -10.42
N ALA A 153 -18.80 12.80 -11.12
CA ALA A 153 -17.43 13.15 -11.45
C ALA A 153 -17.22 14.64 -11.16
N LEU A 154 -16.02 15.01 -10.71
CA LEU A 154 -15.64 16.39 -10.46
C LEU A 154 -14.19 16.61 -10.89
N ASN A 155 -13.99 17.51 -11.84
CA ASN A 155 -12.66 18.01 -12.20
C ASN A 155 -12.36 19.26 -11.34
N PRO A 156 -11.34 19.23 -10.47
CA PRO A 156 -10.95 20.40 -9.68
C PRO A 156 -10.13 21.42 -10.49
N GLY A 157 -9.84 21.16 -11.77
CA GLY A 157 -8.96 21.96 -12.59
C GLY A 157 -7.48 21.77 -12.25
N PHE A 158 -6.65 22.74 -12.65
CA PHE A 158 -5.23 22.78 -12.32
C PHE A 158 -5.00 23.75 -11.18
N GLY A 159 -4.31 23.28 -10.13
CA GLY A 159 -3.95 24.13 -9.01
C GLY A 159 -3.03 23.42 -8.02
N SER A 160 -2.70 24.13 -6.95
CA SER A 160 -2.13 23.60 -5.72
C SER A 160 -3.08 22.61 -5.04
N ILE A 161 -2.58 21.86 -4.06
CA ILE A 161 -3.42 20.92 -3.30
C ILE A 161 -4.53 21.68 -2.58
N ASP A 162 -4.23 22.84 -1.99
CA ASP A 162 -5.20 23.64 -1.22
C ASP A 162 -6.34 24.16 -2.10
N GLU A 163 -6.03 24.67 -3.30
CA GLU A 163 -7.04 25.14 -4.27
C GLU A 163 -7.99 23.99 -4.67
N MET A 164 -7.44 22.80 -4.89
CA MET A 164 -8.23 21.59 -5.21
C MET A 164 -8.91 20.97 -3.97
N SER A 165 -8.71 21.53 -2.78
CA SER A 165 -9.24 21.04 -1.50
C SER A 165 -10.26 22.01 -0.88
N SER A 166 -10.84 22.90 -1.69
CA SER A 166 -11.79 23.88 -1.18
C SER A 166 -12.96 23.21 -0.42
N PRO A 167 -13.52 23.84 0.62
CA PRO A 167 -14.64 23.27 1.38
C PRO A 167 -15.84 22.89 0.51
N ALA A 168 -16.07 23.61 -0.59
CA ALA A 168 -17.12 23.29 -1.55
C ALA A 168 -16.86 21.97 -2.30
N ILE A 169 -15.62 21.72 -2.72
CA ILE A 169 -15.20 20.46 -3.36
C ILE A 169 -15.38 19.29 -2.39
N ILE A 170 -14.85 19.40 -1.17
CA ILE A 170 -14.94 18.34 -0.16
C ILE A 170 -16.40 18.07 0.20
N LYS A 171 -17.21 19.12 0.39
CA LYS A 171 -18.65 19.00 0.63
C LYS A 171 -19.34 18.25 -0.51
N ARG A 172 -19.06 18.59 -1.77
CA ARG A 172 -19.66 17.93 -2.93
C ARG A 172 -19.35 16.43 -2.99
N ILE A 173 -18.11 16.05 -2.69
CA ILE A 173 -17.68 14.64 -2.64
C ILE A 173 -18.43 13.92 -1.50
N ASN A 174 -18.46 14.51 -0.30
CA ASN A 174 -19.08 13.90 0.86
C ASN A 174 -20.60 13.77 0.74
N GLU A 175 -21.28 14.73 0.11
CA GLU A 175 -22.73 14.68 -0.16
C GLU A 175 -23.11 13.50 -1.06
N ALA A 176 -22.23 13.09 -1.97
CA ALA A 176 -22.44 11.92 -2.80
C ALA A 176 -22.36 10.60 -2.01
N ARG A 177 -21.72 10.61 -0.82
CA ARG A 177 -21.48 9.44 0.04
C ARG A 177 -20.90 8.24 -0.72
N PRO A 178 -19.74 8.39 -1.39
CA PRO A 178 -19.15 7.30 -2.14
C PRO A 178 -18.61 6.20 -1.24
N ASP A 179 -18.81 4.95 -1.66
CA ASP A 179 -18.06 3.81 -1.13
C ASP A 179 -16.62 3.89 -1.63
N ILE A 180 -16.42 4.25 -2.90
CA ILE A 180 -15.11 4.39 -3.52
C ILE A 180 -14.93 5.81 -4.07
N LEU A 181 -13.92 6.52 -3.58
CA LEU A 181 -13.42 7.75 -4.20
C LEU A 181 -12.18 7.44 -5.04
N LEU A 182 -12.31 7.60 -6.36
CA LEU A 182 -11.22 7.41 -7.30
C LEU A 182 -10.58 8.76 -7.64
N VAL A 183 -9.34 8.95 -7.20
CA VAL A 183 -8.56 10.18 -7.46
C VAL A 183 -7.69 10.00 -8.70
N ALA A 184 -8.02 10.71 -9.76
CA ALA A 184 -7.40 10.64 -11.08
C ALA A 184 -6.48 11.85 -11.37
N LEU A 185 -5.63 12.20 -10.41
CA LEU A 185 -4.60 13.24 -10.58
C LEU A 185 -3.26 12.63 -11.03
N GLY A 186 -2.21 13.43 -11.24
CA GLY A 186 -0.85 12.89 -11.39
C GLY A 186 -0.40 12.17 -10.11
N ALA A 187 0.43 11.12 -10.21
CA ALA A 187 0.75 10.23 -9.06
C ALA A 187 1.16 10.95 -7.77
N GLN A 188 2.16 11.83 -7.82
CA GLN A 188 2.61 12.59 -6.64
C GLN A 188 1.51 13.47 -6.07
N LYS A 189 0.89 14.28 -6.94
CA LYS A 189 -0.16 15.23 -6.56
C LYS A 189 -1.40 14.53 -6.02
N GLY A 190 -1.79 13.38 -6.59
CA GLY A 190 -2.94 12.60 -6.16
C GLY A 190 -2.71 11.93 -4.82
N VAL A 191 -1.55 11.31 -4.61
CA VAL A 191 -1.20 10.73 -3.30
C VAL A 191 -1.13 11.82 -2.23
N ALA A 192 -0.52 12.97 -2.54
CA ALA A 192 -0.44 14.10 -1.61
C ALA A 192 -1.82 14.72 -1.32
N TRP A 193 -2.69 14.84 -2.33
CA TRP A 193 -4.07 15.33 -2.15
C TRP A 193 -4.90 14.39 -1.28
N ILE A 194 -4.75 13.07 -1.46
CA ILE A 194 -5.41 12.07 -0.58
C ILE A 194 -4.92 12.26 0.85
N GLU A 195 -3.61 12.32 1.08
CA GLU A 195 -3.08 12.45 2.44
C GLU A 195 -3.50 13.78 3.10
N HIS A 196 -3.59 14.87 2.33
CA HIS A 196 -4.08 16.16 2.82
C HIS A 196 -5.57 16.12 3.24
N ASN A 197 -6.41 15.36 2.52
CA ASN A 197 -7.88 15.42 2.68
C ASN A 197 -8.52 14.20 3.34
N ARG A 198 -7.82 13.07 3.48
CA ARG A 198 -8.40 11.79 3.92
C ARG A 198 -9.20 11.88 5.23
N HIS A 199 -8.79 12.75 6.15
CA HIS A 199 -9.45 12.93 7.45
C HIS A 199 -10.79 13.67 7.39
N VAL A 200 -11.05 14.42 6.31
CA VAL A 200 -12.31 15.15 6.09
C VAL A 200 -13.21 14.49 5.04
N LEU A 201 -12.68 13.51 4.30
CA LEU A 201 -13.41 12.74 3.31
C LEU A 201 -14.23 11.64 3.99
N GLN A 202 -15.48 11.50 3.57
CA GLN A 202 -16.41 10.47 4.08
C GLN A 202 -16.44 9.21 3.21
N ALA A 203 -15.58 9.15 2.19
CA ALA A 203 -15.44 7.98 1.33
C ALA A 203 -14.87 6.80 2.12
N LYS A 204 -15.41 5.59 1.89
CA LYS A 204 -14.97 4.38 2.62
C LYS A 204 -13.61 3.88 2.14
N VAL A 205 -13.42 3.92 0.83
CA VAL A 205 -12.18 3.55 0.15
C VAL A 205 -11.74 4.73 -0.71
N ILE A 206 -10.48 5.14 -0.57
CA ILE A 206 -9.88 6.20 -1.38
C ILE A 206 -8.68 5.60 -2.12
N SER A 207 -8.64 5.74 -3.44
CA SER A 207 -7.54 5.20 -4.25
C SER A 207 -7.09 6.19 -5.30
N HIS A 208 -5.77 6.37 -5.42
CA HIS A 208 -5.19 7.09 -6.56
C HIS A 208 -5.09 6.16 -7.77
N LEU A 209 -5.84 6.46 -8.83
CA LEU A 209 -5.89 5.64 -10.06
C LEU A 209 -5.97 6.51 -11.32
N GLY A 210 -4.87 7.21 -11.62
CA GLY A 210 -4.80 8.23 -12.67
C GLY A 210 -5.44 7.87 -14.02
N ALA A 211 -5.06 6.74 -14.62
CA ALA A 211 -5.54 6.38 -15.96
C ALA A 211 -6.87 5.61 -15.97
N THR A 212 -7.39 5.21 -14.81
CA THR A 212 -8.55 4.32 -14.73
C THR A 212 -9.83 4.99 -15.20
N VAL A 213 -10.00 6.29 -14.95
CA VAL A 213 -11.13 7.08 -15.47
C VAL A 213 -11.15 7.03 -17.00
N ASN A 214 -10.00 7.18 -17.65
CA ASN A 214 -9.92 7.14 -19.12
C ASN A 214 -10.22 5.74 -19.70
N PHE A 215 -9.91 4.68 -18.96
CA PHE A 215 -10.30 3.32 -19.35
C PHE A 215 -11.80 3.10 -19.21
N LEU A 216 -12.40 3.55 -18.10
CA LEU A 216 -13.84 3.50 -17.88
C LEU A 216 -14.64 4.43 -18.80
N ALA A 217 -14.00 5.48 -19.32
CA ALA A 217 -14.58 6.37 -20.32
C ALA A 217 -14.46 5.81 -21.75
N GLY A 218 -13.70 4.72 -21.94
CA GLY A 218 -13.39 4.17 -23.26
C GLY A 218 -12.50 5.07 -24.14
N THR A 219 -11.93 6.15 -23.59
CA THR A 219 -11.09 7.10 -24.34
C THR A 219 -9.68 6.56 -24.60
N VAL A 220 -9.21 5.62 -23.76
CA VAL A 220 -7.93 4.92 -23.95
C VAL A 220 -8.19 3.43 -24.09
N ARG A 221 -7.61 2.81 -25.13
CA ARG A 221 -7.70 1.36 -25.32
C ARG A 221 -6.76 0.63 -24.38
N ARG A 222 -7.30 -0.29 -23.60
CA ARG A 222 -6.51 -1.16 -22.73
C ARG A 222 -5.71 -2.18 -23.57
N ALA A 223 -4.59 -2.65 -23.03
CA ALA A 223 -3.85 -3.74 -23.65
C ALA A 223 -4.72 -5.00 -23.81
N PRO A 224 -4.65 -5.71 -24.95
CA PRO A 224 -5.34 -6.98 -25.12
C PRO A 224 -4.96 -7.99 -24.02
N ARG A 225 -5.87 -8.92 -23.70
CA ARG A 225 -5.69 -9.88 -22.59
C ARG A 225 -4.39 -10.67 -22.69
N ILE A 226 -3.94 -11.02 -23.91
CA ILE A 226 -2.66 -11.72 -24.15
C ILE A 226 -1.48 -10.87 -23.67
N PHE A 227 -1.41 -9.60 -24.04
CA PHE A 227 -0.35 -8.68 -23.58
C PHE A 227 -0.40 -8.49 -22.07
N ARG A 228 -1.61 -8.38 -21.49
CA ARG A 228 -1.79 -8.33 -20.03
C ARG A 228 -1.39 -9.63 -19.34
N ASN A 229 -1.53 -10.79 -19.98
CA ASN A 229 -1.12 -12.10 -19.45
C ASN A 229 0.38 -12.38 -19.62
N MET A 230 1.05 -11.69 -20.54
CA MET A 230 2.50 -11.77 -20.73
C MET A 230 3.27 -10.73 -19.92
N GLY A 231 2.61 -9.67 -19.43
CA GLY A 231 3.29 -8.56 -18.74
C GLY A 231 3.73 -7.44 -19.63
N LEU A 232 3.23 -7.41 -20.85
CA LEU A 232 3.62 -6.46 -21.88
C LEU A 232 2.66 -5.27 -21.94
N GLU A 233 1.85 -5.04 -20.90
CA GLU A 233 0.97 -3.87 -20.83
C GLU A 233 1.77 -2.56 -20.84
N TRP A 234 2.97 -2.54 -20.26
CA TRP A 234 3.88 -1.40 -20.35
C TRP A 234 4.38 -1.18 -21.80
N ALA A 235 4.63 -2.24 -22.55
CA ALA A 235 5.06 -2.14 -23.96
C ALA A 235 3.90 -1.67 -24.85
N TRP A 236 2.69 -2.18 -24.60
CA TRP A 236 1.46 -1.69 -25.25
C TRP A 236 1.19 -0.21 -24.95
N ARG A 237 1.45 0.24 -23.72
CA ARG A 237 1.38 1.66 -23.35
C ARG A 237 2.41 2.50 -24.09
N ILE A 238 3.66 2.03 -24.24
CA ILE A 238 4.68 2.73 -25.05
C ILE A 238 4.23 2.82 -26.51
N PHE A 239 3.64 1.76 -27.05
CA PHE A 239 3.12 1.76 -28.42
C PHE A 239 2.05 2.83 -28.62
N GLN A 240 1.12 3.00 -27.65
CA GLN A 240 0.09 4.05 -27.71
C GLN A 240 0.63 5.44 -27.37
N GLU A 241 1.57 5.55 -26.43
CA GLU A 241 2.15 6.81 -25.96
C GLU A 241 3.69 6.71 -25.93
N PRO A 242 4.38 6.97 -27.07
CA PRO A 242 5.83 6.78 -27.19
C PRO A 242 6.66 7.58 -26.18
N LYS A 243 6.12 8.72 -25.69
CA LYS A 243 6.75 9.56 -24.66
C LYS A 243 6.99 8.78 -23.35
N LEU A 244 6.22 7.73 -23.08
CA LEU A 244 6.38 6.87 -21.90
C LEU A 244 7.67 6.05 -21.93
N PHE A 245 8.30 5.84 -23.10
CA PHE A 245 9.54 5.09 -23.20
C PHE A 245 10.66 5.69 -22.34
N LYS A 246 10.83 7.01 -22.38
CA LYS A 246 11.86 7.71 -21.58
C LYS A 246 11.63 7.50 -20.07
N ARG A 247 10.38 7.56 -19.63
CA ARG A 247 10.00 7.35 -18.23
C ARG A 247 10.27 5.90 -17.82
N TYR A 248 9.74 4.93 -18.56
CA TYR A 248 9.89 3.50 -18.24
C TYR A 248 11.35 3.04 -18.32
N GLY A 249 12.12 3.54 -19.29
CA GLY A 249 13.56 3.28 -19.37
C GLY A 249 14.32 3.83 -18.16
N GLY A 250 14.02 5.07 -17.75
CA GLY A 250 14.64 5.68 -16.56
C GLY A 250 14.29 4.95 -15.27
N ASP A 251 13.01 4.65 -15.04
CA ASP A 251 12.53 3.93 -13.87
C ASP A 251 13.09 2.49 -13.85
N GLY A 252 13.11 1.82 -14.99
CA GLY A 252 13.66 0.47 -15.15
C GLY A 252 15.16 0.42 -14.89
N LEU A 253 15.93 1.38 -15.37
CA LEU A 253 17.37 1.48 -15.11
C LEU A 253 17.66 1.70 -13.63
N LEU A 254 16.87 2.55 -12.96
CA LEU A 254 17.00 2.81 -11.53
C LEU A 254 16.66 1.56 -10.71
N LEU A 255 15.59 0.85 -11.07
CA LEU A 255 15.24 -0.43 -10.46
C LEU A 255 16.37 -1.46 -10.67
N LEU A 256 16.91 -1.57 -11.89
CA LEU A 256 18.03 -2.49 -12.17
C LEU A 256 19.26 -2.16 -11.31
N ARG A 257 19.63 -0.88 -11.22
CA ARG A 257 20.72 -0.44 -10.34
C ARG A 257 20.44 -0.77 -8.87
N MET A 258 19.19 -0.65 -8.42
CA MET A 258 18.77 -1.03 -7.07
C MET A 258 18.92 -2.53 -6.81
N LEU A 259 18.62 -3.37 -7.80
CA LEU A 259 18.75 -4.81 -7.73
C LEU A 259 20.23 -5.23 -7.72
N LEU A 260 21.01 -4.73 -8.68
CA LEU A 260 22.44 -5.06 -8.80
C LEU A 260 23.23 -4.66 -7.55
N SER A 261 22.97 -3.47 -6.99
CA SER A 261 23.62 -3.02 -5.74
C SER A 261 23.28 -3.88 -4.51
N ARG A 262 22.18 -4.65 -4.56
CA ARG A 262 21.73 -5.52 -3.46
C ARG A 262 21.91 -7.01 -3.74
N LEU A 263 22.35 -7.39 -4.94
CA LEU A 263 22.49 -8.77 -5.35
C LEU A 263 23.38 -9.60 -4.38
N PRO A 264 24.54 -9.11 -3.90
CA PRO A 264 25.35 -9.85 -2.93
C PRO A 264 24.62 -10.07 -1.60
N LEU A 265 23.85 -9.09 -1.15
CA LEU A 265 23.05 -9.21 0.07
C LEU A 265 21.91 -10.19 -0.09
N TRP A 266 21.25 -10.19 -1.26
CA TRP A 266 20.21 -11.14 -1.58
C TRP A 266 20.74 -12.59 -1.59
N LEU A 267 21.91 -12.83 -2.19
CA LEU A 267 22.53 -14.17 -2.18
C LEU A 267 22.81 -14.65 -0.75
N ARG A 268 23.35 -13.77 0.10
CA ARG A 268 23.57 -14.06 1.52
C ARG A 268 22.25 -14.30 2.26
N TYR A 269 21.24 -13.48 1.99
CA TYR A 269 19.92 -13.61 2.59
C TYR A 269 19.27 -14.95 2.25
N ARG A 270 19.39 -15.43 1.00
CA ARG A 270 18.91 -16.78 0.63
C ARG A 270 19.64 -17.91 1.37
N SER A 271 20.93 -17.76 1.62
CA SER A 271 21.67 -18.71 2.45
C SER A 271 21.16 -18.72 3.90
N TRP A 272 20.90 -17.53 4.48
CA TRP A 272 20.32 -17.44 5.82
C TRP A 272 18.89 -17.96 5.89
N GLN A 273 18.06 -17.71 4.88
CA GLN A 273 16.72 -18.30 4.77
C GLN A 273 16.77 -19.82 4.83
N LYS A 274 17.73 -20.45 4.14
CA LYS A 274 17.93 -21.91 4.23
C LYS A 274 18.42 -22.35 5.60
N GLN A 275 19.40 -21.64 6.17
CA GLN A 275 19.98 -21.96 7.47
C GLN A 275 18.95 -21.89 8.62
N TYR A 276 18.07 -20.89 8.59
CA TYR A 276 17.07 -20.63 9.63
C TYR A 276 15.66 -21.13 9.24
N GLY A 277 15.53 -21.82 8.10
CA GLY A 277 14.24 -22.20 7.52
C GLY A 277 13.44 -23.21 8.35
N GLY A 278 14.11 -24.04 9.15
CA GLY A 278 13.47 -25.04 10.03
C GLY A 278 13.08 -24.52 11.43
N GLN A 279 13.49 -23.30 11.81
CA GLN A 279 13.15 -22.73 13.11
C GLN A 279 11.81 -21.99 13.01
N GLN A 280 10.79 -22.51 13.68
CA GLN A 280 9.43 -21.94 13.68
C GLN A 280 9.17 -20.96 14.84
N GLN A 281 9.91 -21.06 15.95
CA GLN A 281 9.66 -20.23 17.13
C GLN A 281 10.62 -19.05 17.21
N THR A 282 10.06 -17.88 17.49
CA THR A 282 10.81 -16.76 18.05
C THR A 282 11.41 -17.17 19.40
N GLY A 283 12.73 -17.07 19.56
CA GLY A 283 13.33 -17.17 20.89
C GLY A 283 12.87 -16.00 21.77
N ASN A 284 12.60 -16.28 23.05
CA ASN A 284 12.21 -15.40 24.17
C ASN A 284 12.30 -13.88 23.91
N SER A 285 11.38 -13.32 23.10
CA SER A 285 11.27 -11.86 22.99
C SER A 285 10.61 -11.33 24.25
N THR A 286 11.23 -10.36 24.91
CA THR A 286 10.83 -9.92 26.26
C THR A 286 10.76 -8.40 26.34
N TRP A 287 9.84 -7.92 27.18
CA TRP A 287 9.71 -6.51 27.49
C TRP A 287 10.69 -6.15 28.61
N GLN A 288 11.38 -5.03 28.43
CA GLN A 288 12.17 -4.39 29.44
C GLN A 288 11.66 -2.95 29.60
N ASP A 289 11.21 -2.63 30.80
CA ASP A 289 10.81 -1.28 31.17
C ASP A 289 12.05 -0.58 31.74
N ASP A 290 12.48 0.50 31.11
CA ASP A 290 13.61 1.31 31.56
C ASP A 290 13.17 2.76 31.79
N ALA A 291 14.00 3.54 32.48
CA ALA A 291 13.68 4.94 32.79
C ALA A 291 13.55 5.85 31.54
N GLN A 292 13.88 5.35 30.33
CA GLN A 292 13.85 6.07 29.06
C GLN A 292 12.70 5.62 28.14
N GLY A 293 12.00 4.54 28.47
CA GLY A 293 10.81 4.08 27.75
C GLY A 293 10.65 2.56 27.74
N LEU A 294 9.77 2.09 26.86
CA LEU A 294 9.49 0.67 26.71
C LEU A 294 10.46 0.06 25.68
N THR A 295 11.26 -0.91 26.10
CA THR A 295 12.22 -1.60 25.24
C THR A 295 11.76 -3.04 24.97
N LEU A 296 11.65 -3.41 23.70
CA LEU A 296 11.35 -4.78 23.27
C LEU A 296 12.63 -5.49 22.83
N LEU A 297 13.08 -6.46 23.62
CA LEU A 297 14.22 -7.31 23.30
C LEU A 297 13.78 -8.38 22.31
N LEU A 298 14.30 -8.33 21.08
CA LEU A 298 13.89 -9.24 20.01
C LEU A 298 14.74 -10.51 19.99
N GLY A 299 14.07 -11.63 19.74
CA GLY A 299 14.69 -12.95 19.64
C GLY A 299 15.69 -13.11 18.47
N PRO A 300 16.37 -14.27 18.41
CA PRO A 300 17.37 -14.56 17.38
C PRO A 300 16.81 -14.76 15.97
N VAL A 301 15.57 -15.22 15.84
CA VAL A 301 14.92 -15.51 14.56
C VAL A 301 13.52 -14.92 14.59
N LEU A 302 13.26 -13.95 13.71
CA LEU A 302 12.02 -13.20 13.65
C LEU A 302 11.28 -13.57 12.35
N ARG A 303 10.33 -14.51 12.43
CA ARG A 303 9.58 -15.02 11.26
C ARG A 303 8.08 -14.82 11.39
N ALA A 304 7.61 -13.61 11.06
CA ALA A 304 6.20 -13.28 11.27
C ALA A 304 5.24 -13.94 10.26
N GLU A 305 5.76 -14.56 9.20
CA GLU A 305 4.92 -15.28 8.24
C GLU A 305 4.20 -16.48 8.89
N HIS A 306 4.82 -17.11 9.88
CA HIS A 306 4.32 -18.32 10.54
C HIS A 306 4.22 -18.22 12.06
N ASP A 307 4.53 -17.05 12.64
CA ASP A 307 4.55 -16.83 14.09
C ASP A 307 3.49 -15.80 14.50
N GLN A 308 2.35 -16.29 15.00
CA GLN A 308 1.27 -15.44 15.50
C GLN A 308 1.66 -14.70 16.79
N SER A 309 2.51 -15.29 17.62
CA SER A 309 2.94 -14.66 18.88
C SER A 309 3.75 -13.39 18.61
N LEU A 310 4.58 -13.40 17.56
CA LEU A 310 5.33 -12.22 17.12
C LEU A 310 4.42 -11.11 16.57
N ARG A 311 3.35 -11.48 15.86
CA ARG A 311 2.32 -10.53 15.39
C ARG A 311 1.60 -9.88 16.56
N ASP A 312 1.16 -10.69 17.53
CA ASP A 312 0.47 -10.20 18.72
C ASP A 312 1.37 -9.31 19.57
N LEU A 313 2.67 -9.65 19.66
CA LEU A 313 3.68 -8.85 20.34
C LEU A 313 3.82 -7.45 19.72
N LEU A 314 3.99 -7.38 18.39
CA LEU A 314 4.07 -6.09 17.69
C LEU A 314 2.75 -5.31 17.72
N CYS A 315 1.61 -6.02 17.72
CA CYS A 315 0.30 -5.40 17.90
C CYS A 315 0.19 -4.73 19.28
N ARG A 316 0.58 -5.43 20.36
CA ARG A 316 0.65 -4.85 21.71
C ARG A 316 1.59 -3.65 21.76
N ALA A 317 2.73 -3.74 21.08
CA ALA A 317 3.68 -2.62 20.96
C ALA A 317 3.03 -1.37 20.35
N ALA A 318 2.29 -1.53 19.25
CA ALA A 318 1.58 -0.43 18.61
C ALA A 318 0.44 0.15 19.48
N LEU A 319 -0.19 -0.69 20.30
CA LEU A 319 -1.27 -0.29 21.22
C LEU A 319 -0.76 0.41 22.49
N ALA A 320 0.53 0.28 22.85
CA ALA A 320 1.08 0.84 24.08
C ALA A 320 1.10 2.38 24.10
N GLN A 321 1.09 3.05 22.93
CA GLN A 321 1.10 4.51 22.79
C GLN A 321 2.24 5.22 23.55
N GLN A 322 3.39 4.59 23.66
CA GLN A 322 4.60 5.12 24.29
C GLN A 322 5.75 5.14 23.30
N ASP A 323 6.82 5.86 23.62
CA ASP A 323 8.08 5.76 22.87
C ASP A 323 8.63 4.34 23.03
N LEU A 324 9.02 3.74 21.90
CA LEU A 324 9.38 2.33 21.82
C LEU A 324 10.79 2.17 21.26
N SER A 325 11.58 1.33 21.92
CA SER A 325 12.88 0.88 21.43
C SER A 325 12.82 -0.60 21.08
N LEU A 326 13.30 -0.99 19.89
CA LEU A 326 13.43 -2.40 19.50
C LEU A 326 14.90 -2.79 19.52
N ASP A 327 15.26 -3.76 20.36
CA ASP A 327 16.63 -4.24 20.49
C ASP A 327 16.87 -5.50 19.66
N PHE A 328 17.80 -5.39 18.69
CA PHE A 328 18.17 -6.47 17.78
C PHE A 328 19.47 -7.20 18.18
N GLN A 329 19.97 -7.05 19.41
CA GLN A 329 21.25 -7.61 19.85
C GLN A 329 21.33 -9.14 19.65
N ALA A 330 20.25 -9.85 19.98
CA ALA A 330 20.18 -11.30 19.79
C ALA A 330 19.81 -11.70 18.36
N THR A 331 19.27 -10.79 17.55
CA THR A 331 18.68 -11.06 16.23
C THR A 331 19.72 -11.47 15.20
N ARG A 332 19.52 -12.65 14.61
CA ARG A 332 20.36 -13.23 13.55
C ARG A 332 19.67 -13.29 12.20
N PHE A 333 18.33 -13.34 12.19
CA PHE A 333 17.52 -13.43 10.98
C PHE A 333 16.15 -12.77 11.14
N MET A 334 15.66 -12.17 10.06
CA MET A 334 14.33 -11.59 9.92
C MET A 334 13.76 -11.97 8.55
N ASP A 335 12.51 -12.41 8.50
CA ASP A 335 11.79 -12.58 7.25
C ASP A 335 11.19 -11.27 6.72
N GLY A 336 10.74 -11.29 5.46
CA GLY A 336 10.10 -10.14 4.83
C GLY A 336 8.79 -9.74 5.49
N ALA A 337 8.08 -10.70 6.12
CA ALA A 337 6.83 -10.46 6.82
C ALA A 337 7.05 -9.65 8.10
N PHE A 338 8.05 -10.01 8.91
CA PHE A 338 8.42 -9.25 10.10
C PHE A 338 8.80 -7.81 9.75
N LEU A 339 9.58 -7.61 8.69
CA LEU A 339 9.92 -6.27 8.21
C LEU A 339 8.70 -5.50 7.70
N GLY A 340 7.72 -6.19 7.11
CA GLY A 340 6.43 -5.59 6.74
C GLY A 340 5.66 -5.09 7.97
N LEU A 341 5.54 -5.92 9.01
CA LEU A 341 4.91 -5.53 10.28
C LEU A 341 5.68 -4.42 11.00
N LEU A 342 7.01 -4.39 10.87
CA LEU A 342 7.84 -3.31 11.42
C LEU A 342 7.52 -1.96 10.76
N LEU A 343 7.23 -1.95 9.46
CA LEU A 343 6.74 -0.74 8.77
C LEU A 343 5.35 -0.32 9.27
N LEU A 344 4.46 -1.27 9.56
CA LEU A 344 3.15 -0.96 10.15
C LEU A 344 3.27 -0.43 11.59
N LEU A 345 4.19 -0.98 12.39
CA LEU A 345 4.51 -0.45 13.71
C LEU A 345 5.03 1.00 13.61
N GLN A 346 5.92 1.27 12.65
CA GLN A 346 6.41 2.63 12.39
C GLN A 346 5.26 3.58 12.01
N LYS A 347 4.34 3.16 11.13
CA LYS A 347 3.12 3.90 10.76
C LYS A 347 2.32 4.27 12.01
N HIS A 348 2.03 3.31 12.89
CA HIS A 348 1.23 3.53 14.09
C HIS A 348 1.95 4.43 15.11
N GLN A 349 3.25 4.24 15.34
CA GLN A 349 4.03 5.13 16.22
C GLN A 349 4.00 6.57 15.71
N GLN A 350 4.22 6.77 14.40
CA GLN A 350 4.19 8.10 13.79
C GLN A 350 2.82 8.76 13.89
N ARG A 351 1.73 8.05 13.60
CA ARG A 351 0.34 8.55 13.76
C ARG A 351 0.04 8.99 15.19
N ASN A 352 0.68 8.34 16.15
CA ASN A 352 0.48 8.60 17.57
C ASN A 352 1.41 9.68 18.12
N GLY A 353 2.26 10.29 17.28
CA GLY A 353 3.29 11.24 17.71
C GLY A 353 4.36 10.62 18.61
N LYS A 354 4.58 9.31 18.51
CA LYS A 354 5.54 8.55 19.32
C LYS A 354 6.78 8.20 18.52
N LYS A 355 7.90 8.02 19.22
CA LYS A 355 9.17 7.63 18.62
C LYS A 355 9.30 6.11 18.54
N LEU A 356 9.98 5.66 17.50
CA LEU A 356 10.39 4.27 17.32
C LEU A 356 11.89 4.25 17.05
N THR A 357 12.65 3.66 17.96
CA THR A 357 14.11 3.59 17.88
C THR A 357 14.55 2.14 17.64
N PHE A 358 15.57 1.92 16.81
CA PHE A 358 16.16 0.60 16.61
C PHE A 358 17.54 0.54 17.24
N CYS A 359 17.74 -0.38 18.18
CA CYS A 359 18.97 -0.60 18.89
C CYS A 359 19.72 -1.82 18.31
N HIS A 360 21.06 -1.81 18.38
CA HIS A 360 21.91 -2.91 17.94
C HIS A 360 21.72 -3.35 16.48
N THR A 361 21.46 -2.40 15.57
CA THR A 361 21.21 -2.65 14.13
C THR A 361 22.48 -2.92 13.29
N ARG A 362 23.53 -3.53 13.87
CA ARG A 362 24.82 -3.77 13.20
C ARG A 362 24.89 -5.16 12.52
N GLY A 363 25.94 -5.41 11.75
CA GLY A 363 26.23 -6.73 11.18
C GLY A 363 25.12 -7.27 10.26
N ARG A 364 24.53 -8.41 10.62
CA ARG A 364 23.48 -9.06 9.82
C ARG A 364 22.20 -8.22 9.76
N VAL A 365 21.83 -7.57 10.86
CA VAL A 365 20.63 -6.72 10.92
C VAL A 365 20.75 -5.56 9.93
N ALA A 366 21.89 -4.85 9.93
CA ALA A 366 22.19 -3.79 8.94
C ALA A 366 22.10 -4.30 7.49
N GLN A 367 22.60 -5.50 7.22
CA GLN A 367 22.59 -6.12 5.89
C GLN A 367 21.16 -6.43 5.43
N ILE A 368 20.34 -6.99 6.31
CA ILE A 368 18.93 -7.26 6.03
C ILE A 368 18.18 -5.93 5.82
N PHE A 369 18.35 -4.95 6.70
CA PHE A 369 17.73 -3.63 6.57
C PHE A 369 18.10 -2.96 5.23
N HIS A 370 19.38 -3.04 4.83
CA HIS A 370 19.81 -2.49 3.56
C HIS A 370 19.20 -3.20 2.35
N LEU A 371 19.14 -4.54 2.38
CA LEU A 371 18.51 -5.34 1.33
C LEU A 371 17.05 -4.92 1.14
N PHE A 372 16.31 -4.81 2.24
CA PHE A 372 14.88 -4.49 2.18
C PHE A 372 14.59 -2.99 2.12
N GLY A 373 15.58 -2.09 2.15
CA GLY A 373 15.35 -0.65 2.07
C GLY A 373 14.73 -0.04 3.33
N MET A 374 14.99 -0.64 4.48
CA MET A 374 14.68 -0.07 5.79
C MET A 374 15.66 1.08 6.10
N PRO A 375 15.24 2.08 6.91
CA PRO A 375 16.14 3.15 7.34
C PRO A 375 17.35 2.57 8.10
N ARG A 376 18.53 3.13 7.84
CA ARG A 376 19.71 2.89 8.67
C ARG A 376 19.65 3.89 9.81
N THR A 377 19.41 3.41 11.02
CA THR A 377 19.53 4.21 12.25
C THR A 377 20.98 4.58 12.52
#